data_AF-A0A4Q0ZLL0-F1
#
_entry.id   AF-A0A4Q0ZLL0-F1
#
_cell.length_a   1.000
_cell.length_b   1.000
_cell.length_c   1.000
_cell.angle_alpha   90.00
_cell.angle_beta   90.00
_cell.angle_gamma   90.00
#
_symmetry.space_group_name_H-M   'P 1'
#
loop_
_entity.id
_entity.type
_entity.pdbx_description
1 polymer ?
#
loop_
_entity_poly.entity_id
_entity_poly.type
_entity_poly.pdbx_seq_one_letter_code
_entity_poly.pdbx_strand_id
1 'polypeptide(L)' 'MDVQEIQKNSEVSESVVEIVKLIKHERNFEKAAEIVIAKNLTMLNIVERTLRLQTFELAKLCDAVISKK' A
#
# COMPACT_ATOMS: atom_id res chain seq x y z
N MET A 1 0.24 -18.16 -17.70
CA MET A 1 0.31 -17.47 -16.40
C MET A 1 0.36 -18.53 -15.33
N ASP A 2 1.46 -18.57 -14.57
CA ASP A 2 1.66 -19.55 -13.51
C ASP A 2 0.72 -19.28 -12.32
N VAL A 3 0.18 -20.34 -11.72
CA VAL A 3 -0.79 -20.24 -10.60
C VAL A 3 -0.21 -19.46 -9.41
N GLN A 4 1.10 -19.59 -9.18
CA GLN A 4 1.82 -18.87 -8.13
C GLN A 4 1.88 -17.35 -8.37
N GLU A 5 1.98 -16.93 -9.63
CA GLU A 5 2.03 -15.53 -10.01
C GLU A 5 0.66 -14.85 -9.83
N ILE A 6 -0.41 -15.60 -10.10
CA ILE A 6 -1.81 -15.16 -9.89
C ILE A 6 -2.07 -14.94 -8.40
N GLN A 7 -1.67 -15.87 -7.53
CA GLN A 7 -1.83 -15.74 -6.08
C GLN A 7 -1.09 -14.54 -5.52
N LYS A 8 0.19 -14.39 -5.88
CA LYS A 8 0.99 -13.23 -5.45
C LYS A 8 0.37 -11.92 -5.90
N ASN A 9 -0.18 -11.86 -7.11
CA ASN A 9 -0.88 -10.68 -7.60
C ASN A 9 -2.17 -10.38 -6.84
N SER A 10 -2.93 -11.39 -6.42
CA SER A 10 -4.12 -11.19 -5.57
C SER A 10 -3.75 -10.58 -4.22
N GLU A 11 -2.76 -11.15 -3.54
CA GLU A 11 -2.33 -10.71 -2.20
C GLU A 11 -1.85 -9.25 -2.21
N VAL A 12 -1.13 -8.84 -3.25
CA VAL A 12 -0.69 -7.45 -3.40
C VAL A 12 -1.90 -6.53 -3.62
N SER A 13 -2.88 -6.94 -4.43
CA SER A 13 -4.10 -6.15 -4.65
C SER A 13 -4.92 -6.00 -3.37
N GLU A 14 -5.07 -7.07 -2.59
CA GLU A 14 -5.77 -7.04 -1.30
C GLU A 14 -5.08 -6.07 -0.33
N SER A 15 -3.75 -6.15 -0.25
CA SER A 15 -2.94 -5.25 0.58
C SER A 15 -3.09 -3.79 0.15
N VAL A 16 -3.12 -3.51 -1.15
CA VAL A 16 -3.34 -2.16 -1.69
C VAL A 16 -4.75 -1.65 -1.35
N VAL A 17 -5.77 -2.50 -1.43
CA VAL A 17 -7.15 -2.13 -1.04
C VAL A 17 -7.22 -1.78 0.45
N GLU A 18 -6.56 -2.55 1.30
CA GLU A 18 -6.49 -2.30 2.73
C GLU A 18 -5.77 -0.98 3.05
N ILE A 19 -4.62 -0.72 2.40
CA ILE A 19 -3.89 0.55 2.50
C ILE A 19 -4.79 1.73 2.11
N VAL A 20 -5.51 1.63 0.99
CA VAL A 20 -6.43 2.68 0.54
C VAL A 20 -7.52 2.93 1.57
N LYS A 21 -8.07 1.86 2.17
CA LYS A 21 -9.11 1.99 3.20
C LYS A 21 -8.58 2.76 4.42
N LEU A 22 -7.43 2.36 4.95
CA LEU A 22 -6.80 2.99 6.10
C LEU A 22 -6.52 4.48 5.86
N ILE A 23 -6.05 4.84 4.66
CA ILE A 23 -5.71 6.23 4.33
C ILE A 23 -6.96 7.08 4.08
N LYS A 24 -7.92 6.59 3.30
CA LYS A 24 -9.08 7.39 2.87
C LYS A 24 -10.14 7.54 3.94
N HIS A 25 -10.41 6.46 4.67
CA HIS A 25 -11.52 6.42 5.62
C HIS A 25 -11.06 6.63 7.05
N GLU A 26 -9.88 6.12 7.39
CA GLU A 26 -9.40 6.12 8.78
C GLU A 26 -8.29 7.17 9.01
N ARG A 27 -7.78 7.81 7.94
CA ARG A 27 -6.62 8.73 7.98
C ARG A 27 -5.41 8.14 8.73
N ASN A 28 -5.29 6.82 8.74
CA ASN A 28 -4.31 6.08 9.52
C ASN A 28 -3.11 5.69 8.65
N PHE A 29 -2.19 6.64 8.50
CA PHE A 29 -0.98 6.47 7.69
C PHE A 29 0.04 5.53 8.34
N GLU A 30 0.09 5.48 9.67
CA GLU A 30 1.01 4.61 10.41
C GLU A 30 0.70 3.13 10.20
N LYS A 31 -0.57 2.75 10.33
CA LYS A 31 -1.00 1.38 10.10
C LYS A 31 -0.89 0.98 8.63
N ALA A 32 -1.15 1.92 7.72
CA ALA A 32 -0.90 1.69 6.30
C ALA A 32 0.59 1.43 6.02
N ALA A 33 1.49 2.19 6.65
CA ALA A 33 2.94 1.98 6.53
C ALA A 33 3.38 0.62 7.06
N GLU A 34 2.80 0.14 8.16
CA GLU A 34 3.07 -1.21 8.68
C GLU A 34 2.74 -2.31 7.67
N ILE A 35 1.62 -2.19 6.96
CA ILE A 35 1.25 -3.14 5.89
C ILE A 35 2.29 -3.09 4.76
N VAL A 36 2.69 -1.90 4.34
CA VAL A 36 3.70 -1.73 3.28
C VAL A 36 5.00 -2.45 3.64
N ILE A 37 5.49 -2.24 4.87
CA ILE A 37 6.74 -2.84 5.35
C ILE A 37 6.58 -4.36 5.48
N ALA A 38 5.51 -4.82 6.15
CA ALA A 38 5.29 -6.25 6.42
C ALA A 38 5.09 -7.08 5.15
N LYS A 39 4.44 -6.51 4.13
CA LYS A 39 4.20 -7.15 2.83
C LYS A 39 5.30 -6.89 1.81
N ASN A 40 6.37 -6.19 2.21
CA ASN A 40 7.49 -5.80 1.35
C ASN A 40 7.02 -5.12 0.04
N LEU A 41 6.02 -4.23 0.16
CA LEU A 41 5.48 -3.49 -0.97
C LEU A 41 6.34 -2.27 -1.25
N THR A 42 6.52 -1.98 -2.53
CA THR A 42 7.08 -0.69 -2.95
C THR A 42 5.97 0.32 -3.17
N MET A 43 6.28 1.61 -3.07
CA MET A 43 5.33 2.67 -3.43
C MET A 43 4.88 2.57 -4.89
N LEU A 44 5.76 2.10 -5.78
CA LEU A 44 5.42 1.85 -7.18
C LEU A 44 4.32 0.80 -7.30
N ASN A 45 4.40 -0.30 -6.55
CA ASN A 45 3.36 -1.34 -6.55
C ASN A 45 1.99 -0.80 -6.13
N ILE A 46 1.95 0.20 -5.24
CA ILE A 46 0.72 0.83 -4.79
C ILE A 46 0.18 1.75 -5.88
N VAL A 47 1.01 2.65 -6.40
CA VAL A 47 0.60 3.65 -7.40
C VAL A 47 0.14 3.00 -8.71
N GLU A 48 0.81 1.93 -9.16
CA GLU A 48 0.40 1.19 -10.37
C GLU A 48 -0.95 0.48 -10.22
N ARG A 49 -1.37 0.17 -8.99
CA ARG A 49 -2.57 -0.61 -8.71
C ARG A 49 -3.76 0.22 -8.26
N THR A 50 -3.57 1.50 -7.93
CA THR A 50 -4.66 2.37 -7.52
C THR A 50 -4.43 3.83 -7.89
N LEU A 51 -5.47 4.43 -8.46
CA LEU A 51 -5.56 5.89 -8.69
C LEU A 51 -6.32 6.60 -7.56
N ARG A 52 -6.73 5.87 -6.51
CA ARG A 52 -7.59 6.42 -5.46
C ARG A 52 -6.82 7.33 -4.51
N LEU A 53 -5.51 7.16 -4.37
CA LEU A 53 -4.68 7.98 -3.48
C LEU A 53 -4.16 9.22 -4.22
N GLN A 54 -4.27 10.37 -3.57
CA GLN A 54 -3.72 11.62 -4.09
C GLN A 54 -2.23 11.73 -3.76
N THR A 55 -1.51 12.56 -4.51
CA THR A 55 -0.06 12.80 -4.32
C THR A 55 0.30 13.16 -2.88
N PHE A 56 -0.52 13.97 -2.22
CA PHE A 56 -0.31 14.35 -0.81
C PHE A 56 -0.47 13.16 0.16
N GLU A 57 -1.42 12.27 -0.09
CA GLU A 57 -1.64 11.08 0.74
C GLU A 57 -0.53 10.06 0.54
N LEU A 58 -0.04 9.92 -0.70
CA LEU A 58 1.13 9.12 -1.03
C LEU A 58 2.39 9.66 -0.35
N ALA A 59 2.61 10.97 -0.38
CA ALA A 59 3.74 11.60 0.31
C ALA A 59 3.71 11.30 1.82
N LYS A 60 2.55 11.46 2.47
CA LYS A 60 2.38 11.11 3.89
C LYS A 60 2.62 9.63 4.19
N LEU A 61 2.19 8.74 3.29
CA LEU A 61 2.47 7.32 3.43
C LEU A 61 3.98 7.03 3.31
N CYS A 62 4.67 7.67 2.36
CA CYS A 62 6.12 7.57 2.23
C CYS A 62 6.83 8.04 3.51
N ASP A 63 6.44 9.20 4.05
CA ASP A 63 7.02 9.75 5.28
C ASP A 63 6.80 8.79 6.45
N ALA A 64 5.60 8.20 6.58
CA ALA A 64 5.29 7.23 7.63
C ALA A 64 6.11 5.93 7.51
N VAL A 65 6.35 5.45 6.29
CA VAL A 65 7.21 4.29 6.03
C VAL A 65 8.67 4.59 6.37
N ILE A 66 9.17 5.76 5.97
CA ILE A 66 10.54 6.20 6.26
C ILE A 66 10.75 6.37 7.76
N SER A 67 9.79 6.96 8.47
CA SER A 67 9.89 7.19 9.92
C SER A 67 9.91 5.91 10.75
N LYS A 68 9.47 4.77 10.20
CA LYS A 68 9.44 3.46 10.89
C LYS A 68 10.63 2.56 10.51
N LYS A 69 11.49 2.99 9.60
CA LYS A 69 12.64 2.24 9.09
C LYS A 69 13.94 2.74 9.70
#